data_AF-A0ABD3C5Y5-F1
#
_entry.id   AF-A0ABD3C5Y5-F1
#
_cell.length_a   1.000
_cell.length_b   1.000
_cell.length_c   1.000
_cell.angle_alpha   90.00
_cell.angle_beta   90.00
_cell.angle_gamma   90.00
#
_symmetry.space_group_name_H-M   'P 1'
#
loop_
_entity.id
_entity.type
_entity.pdbx_description
1 polymer ?
#
loop_
_entity_poly.entity_id
_entity_poly.type
_entity_poly.pdbx_seq_one_letter_code
_entity_poly.pdbx_strand_id
1 'polypeptide(L)'
;MACCSPGDTIVLPRNAHISATTGLILSGAVPKYIVPQYNADWDIAAGVTPLQVELAIEELKIEGRKVGAVFITSPTYNGICTNLTEISKLCHSQNIPLIVDEAHGAHFKFHPEMPKTALDQGADISIQSTHKVLCSLTQSSMLHISGRGMVDRERLHKCLHSLQTTSPSWLLLASLDATRHQMSQNPNTIFNKVVKLANEAKTLIRKIPGVSVLDLTDFADHFPAMDPLRITICVQKIGLSGYQANEILDNDLGIVPELFSTNSIAFAFSLGTTKEHVQRLFSGLKQLSDDLAFVKEKVVLGHEKLSVTPYDDPVMSLSPRDAFFASKMSVDFKECVGEVCGEIVCPYPPGIPVLVPGEVITEKAVDYLREIKRHGGFIMGPAHPLLDSIFVCKK
;
A
#
# COMPACT_ATOMS: atom_id res chain seq x y z
N MET A 1 -4.66 12.68 -13.52
CA MET A 1 -4.56 13.41 -14.81
C MET A 1 -5.86 13.40 -15.61
N ALA A 2 -6.48 12.25 -15.85
CA ALA A 2 -7.74 12.20 -16.63
C ALA A 2 -8.94 12.82 -15.89
N CYS A 3 -9.05 12.60 -14.57
CA CYS A 3 -10.20 13.04 -13.77
C CYS A 3 -10.04 14.44 -13.15
N CYS A 4 -8.81 14.97 -13.08
CA CYS A 4 -8.52 16.23 -12.40
C CYS A 4 -7.79 17.18 -13.33
N SER A 5 -8.19 18.45 -13.33
CA SER A 5 -7.45 19.57 -13.91
C SER A 5 -6.50 20.19 -12.87
N PRO A 6 -5.49 20.98 -13.28
CA PRO A 6 -4.63 21.69 -12.33
C PRO A 6 -5.47 22.53 -11.35
N GLY A 7 -5.17 22.42 -10.05
CA GLY A 7 -5.90 23.08 -8.97
C GLY A 7 -7.16 22.34 -8.48
N ASP A 8 -7.69 21.36 -9.22
CA ASP A 8 -8.74 20.49 -8.68
C ASP A 8 -8.18 19.71 -7.47
N THR A 9 -9.03 19.47 -6.46
CA THR A 9 -8.64 18.69 -5.28
C THR A 9 -9.00 17.22 -5.48
N ILE A 10 -8.09 16.32 -5.12
CA ILE A 10 -8.32 14.87 -5.10
C ILE A 10 -8.28 14.37 -3.65
N VAL A 11 -9.32 13.66 -3.24
CA VAL A 11 -9.38 13.02 -1.93
C VAL A 11 -8.70 11.67 -2.03
N LEU A 12 -7.71 11.40 -1.17
CA LEU A 12 -6.94 10.16 -1.22
C LEU A 12 -6.42 9.76 0.17
N PRO A 13 -6.21 8.47 0.44
CA PRO A 13 -5.70 8.06 1.73
C PRO A 13 -4.21 8.41 1.87
N ARG A 14 -3.76 8.65 3.10
CA ARG A 14 -2.35 8.97 3.39
C ARG A 14 -1.42 7.81 3.08
N ASN A 15 -1.92 6.57 3.13
CA ASN A 15 -1.18 5.36 2.77
C ASN A 15 -1.18 5.05 1.26
N ALA A 16 -1.50 6.02 0.40
CA ALA A 16 -1.41 5.84 -1.04
C ALA A 16 0.05 5.58 -1.50
N HIS A 17 0.19 4.74 -2.52
CA HIS A 17 1.50 4.42 -3.09
C HIS A 17 2.20 5.68 -3.65
N ILE A 18 3.53 5.68 -3.65
CA ILE A 18 4.35 6.81 -4.13
C ILE A 18 3.97 7.31 -5.55
N SER A 19 3.44 6.43 -6.40
CA SER A 19 2.96 6.80 -7.74
C SER A 19 1.76 7.76 -7.71
N ALA A 20 0.94 7.75 -6.66
CA ALA A 20 -0.14 8.71 -6.47
C ALA A 20 0.44 10.12 -6.32
N THR A 21 1.50 10.28 -5.50
CA THR A 21 2.24 11.54 -5.35
C THR A 21 2.83 12.00 -6.68
N THR A 22 3.46 11.12 -7.45
CA THR A 22 3.92 11.45 -8.81
C THR A 22 2.76 11.90 -9.71
N GLY A 23 1.60 11.26 -9.60
CA GLY A 23 0.38 11.67 -10.28
C GLY A 23 -0.10 13.07 -9.91
N LEU A 24 0.01 13.48 -8.64
CA LEU A 24 -0.28 14.84 -8.18
C LEU A 24 0.68 15.86 -8.81
N ILE A 25 1.98 15.57 -8.80
CA ILE A 25 3.01 16.43 -9.40
C ILE A 25 2.74 16.65 -10.89
N LEU A 26 2.47 15.58 -11.65
CA LEU A 26 2.24 15.65 -13.09
C LEU A 26 0.90 16.32 -13.45
N SER A 27 -0.15 16.06 -12.66
CA SER A 27 -1.47 16.63 -12.94
C SER A 27 -1.64 18.06 -12.45
N GLY A 28 -0.90 18.48 -11.42
CA GLY A 28 -1.19 19.70 -10.66
C GLY A 28 -2.45 19.62 -9.81
N ALA A 29 -3.00 18.42 -9.57
CA ALA A 29 -4.07 18.24 -8.61
C ALA A 29 -3.53 18.43 -7.18
N VAL A 30 -4.36 18.98 -6.30
CA VAL A 30 -4.01 19.23 -4.89
C VAL A 30 -4.57 18.10 -4.03
N PRO A 31 -3.79 17.49 -3.12
CA PRO A 31 -4.31 16.43 -2.27
C PRO A 31 -5.21 16.97 -1.15
N LYS A 32 -6.24 16.20 -0.80
CA LYS A 32 -6.88 16.19 0.53
C LYS A 32 -6.66 14.79 1.09
N TYR A 33 -5.74 14.67 2.04
CA TYR A 33 -5.40 13.39 2.63
C TYR A 33 -6.46 12.95 3.65
N ILE A 34 -6.74 11.65 3.67
CA ILE A 34 -7.45 10.98 4.74
C ILE A 34 -6.44 10.09 5.48
N VAL A 35 -6.27 10.30 6.78
CA VAL A 35 -5.43 9.41 7.60
C VAL A 35 -6.22 8.11 7.84
N PRO A 36 -5.74 6.95 7.33
CA PRO A 36 -6.43 5.68 7.54
C PRO A 36 -6.31 5.24 8.99
N GLN A 37 -7.21 4.35 9.42
CA GLN A 37 -7.05 3.69 10.71
C GLN A 37 -5.72 2.94 10.76
N TYR A 38 -5.00 3.08 11.86
CA TYR A 38 -3.72 2.42 12.08
C TYR A 38 -3.78 1.54 13.32
N ASN A 39 -3.38 0.28 13.17
CA ASN A 39 -3.21 -0.64 14.28
C ASN A 39 -1.74 -0.69 14.69
N ALA A 40 -1.43 -0.17 15.88
CA ALA A 40 -0.07 -0.09 16.43
C ALA A 40 0.48 -1.43 16.93
N ASP A 41 -0.37 -2.41 17.24
CA ASP A 41 0.08 -3.76 17.61
C ASP A 41 0.63 -4.50 16.39
N TRP A 42 0.04 -4.25 15.22
CA TRP A 42 0.46 -4.87 13.97
C TRP A 42 1.43 -4.03 13.14
N ASP A 43 1.52 -2.73 13.43
CA ASP A 43 2.22 -1.73 12.61
C ASP A 43 1.68 -1.72 11.17
N ILE A 44 0.36 -1.58 11.05
CA ILE A 44 -0.38 -1.67 9.78
C ILE A 44 -1.44 -0.56 9.69
N ALA A 45 -1.46 0.15 8.57
CA ALA A 45 -2.61 0.96 8.17
C ALA A 45 -3.64 0.13 7.41
N ALA A 46 -4.89 0.28 7.83
CA ALA A 46 -6.04 -0.31 7.17
C ALA A 46 -6.49 0.53 5.95
N GLY A 47 -7.73 0.31 5.51
CA GLY A 47 -8.39 1.14 4.52
C GLY A 47 -8.95 2.44 5.13
N VAL A 48 -9.65 3.20 4.29
CA VAL A 48 -10.44 4.37 4.73
C VAL A 48 -11.92 4.02 4.77
N THR A 49 -12.67 4.61 5.68
CA THR A 49 -14.11 4.33 5.82
C THR A 49 -14.97 5.26 4.94
N PRO A 50 -16.21 4.87 4.60
CA PRO A 50 -17.16 5.76 3.91
C PRO A 50 -17.37 7.09 4.64
N LEU A 51 -17.43 7.07 5.97
CA LEU A 51 -17.59 8.27 6.80
C LEU A 51 -16.39 9.22 6.65
N GLN A 52 -15.16 8.70 6.63
CA GLN A 52 -13.98 9.55 6.43
C GLN A 52 -13.98 10.22 5.04
N VAL A 53 -14.46 9.51 4.01
CA VAL A 53 -14.62 10.09 2.67
C VAL A 53 -15.70 11.17 2.65
N GLU A 54 -16.82 10.94 3.33
CA GLU A 54 -17.92 11.90 3.44
C GLU A 54 -17.45 13.21 4.08
N LEU A 55 -16.82 13.11 5.26
CA LEU A 55 -16.27 14.26 5.99
C LEU A 55 -15.25 15.03 5.14
N ALA A 56 -14.32 14.33 4.46
CA ALA A 56 -13.34 14.98 3.61
C ALA A 56 -13.98 15.75 2.44
N ILE A 57 -15.05 15.22 1.84
CA ILE A 57 -15.77 15.91 0.78
C ILE A 57 -16.56 17.11 1.32
N GLU A 58 -17.20 16.97 2.48
CA GLU A 58 -17.95 18.05 3.13
C GLU A 58 -17.05 19.23 3.52
N GLU A 59 -15.89 18.97 4.12
CA GLU A 59 -14.89 19.99 4.43
C GLU A 59 -14.46 20.75 3.18
N LEU A 60 -14.17 20.05 2.08
CA LEU A 60 -13.80 20.69 0.82
C LEU A 60 -14.92 21.55 0.23
N LYS A 61 -16.19 21.15 0.39
CA LYS A 61 -17.33 21.98 -0.01
C LYS A 61 -17.42 23.26 0.81
N ILE A 62 -17.21 23.17 2.12
CA ILE A 62 -17.21 24.35 3.03
C ILE A 62 -16.08 25.30 2.64
N GLU A 63 -14.91 24.77 2.28
CA GLU A 63 -13.76 25.54 1.78
C GLU A 63 -13.97 26.11 0.36
N GLY A 64 -15.07 25.78 -0.32
CA GLY A 64 -15.33 26.20 -1.70
C GLY A 64 -14.41 25.54 -2.73
N ARG A 65 -13.80 24.40 -2.39
CA ARG A 65 -12.85 23.68 -3.24
C ARG A 65 -13.54 22.59 -4.05
N LYS A 66 -13.22 22.54 -5.34
CA LYS A 66 -13.76 21.53 -6.25
C LYS A 66 -13.07 20.17 -6.03
N VAL A 67 -13.86 19.15 -5.72
CA VAL A 67 -13.42 17.75 -5.70
C VAL A 67 -13.44 17.20 -7.12
N GLY A 68 -12.27 16.89 -7.67
CA GLY A 68 -12.13 16.33 -9.02
C GLY A 68 -12.30 14.80 -9.06
N ALA A 69 -11.88 14.11 -8.00
CA ALA A 69 -12.02 12.65 -7.86
C ALA A 69 -11.82 12.22 -6.41
N VAL A 70 -12.30 11.01 -6.10
CA VAL A 70 -11.87 10.24 -4.91
C VAL A 70 -10.98 9.10 -5.38
N PHE A 71 -9.83 8.92 -4.73
CA PHE A 71 -8.88 7.84 -4.98
C PHE A 71 -8.78 6.95 -3.74
N ILE A 72 -9.03 5.65 -3.88
CA ILE A 72 -8.96 4.68 -2.78
C ILE A 72 -7.97 3.56 -3.13
N THR A 73 -7.11 3.18 -2.20
CA THR A 73 -6.31 1.95 -2.31
C THR A 73 -7.09 0.80 -1.68
N SER A 74 -7.46 -0.21 -2.48
CA SER A 74 -8.17 -1.39 -1.99
C SER A 74 -7.95 -2.58 -2.94
N PRO A 75 -7.40 -3.71 -2.45
CA PRO A 75 -7.02 -3.96 -1.05
C PRO A 75 -5.74 -3.20 -0.63
N THR A 76 -5.50 -3.10 0.67
CA THR A 76 -4.18 -2.72 1.19
C THR A 76 -3.15 -3.83 0.91
N TYR A 77 -1.86 -3.56 1.14
CA TYR A 77 -0.79 -4.56 0.97
C TYR A 77 -1.05 -5.83 1.81
N ASN A 78 -1.58 -5.67 3.02
CA ASN A 78 -1.95 -6.75 3.92
C ASN A 78 -3.27 -7.45 3.56
N GLY A 79 -3.94 -7.00 2.50
CA GLY A 79 -5.16 -7.62 1.97
C GLY A 79 -6.47 -6.99 2.46
N ILE A 80 -6.46 -5.94 3.27
CA ILE A 80 -7.69 -5.36 3.86
C ILE A 80 -8.46 -4.62 2.77
N CYS A 81 -9.75 -4.92 2.60
CA CYS A 81 -10.61 -4.28 1.60
C CYS A 81 -11.46 -3.17 2.21
N THR A 82 -11.60 -2.08 1.48
CA THR A 82 -12.48 -0.96 1.83
C THR A 82 -13.92 -1.21 1.32
N ASN A 83 -14.94 -0.65 1.99
CA ASN A 83 -16.33 -0.67 1.50
C ASN A 83 -16.52 0.28 0.30
N LEU A 84 -16.07 -0.16 -0.87
CA LEU A 84 -16.14 0.61 -2.11
C LEU A 84 -17.58 0.79 -2.59
N THR A 85 -18.51 -0.10 -2.20
CA THR A 85 -19.93 0.01 -2.59
C THR A 85 -20.58 1.25 -2.00
N GLU A 86 -20.33 1.53 -0.72
CA GLU A 86 -20.85 2.74 -0.06
C GLU A 86 -20.12 4.00 -0.54
N ILE A 87 -18.79 3.94 -0.66
CA ILE A 87 -18.00 5.07 -1.18
C ILE A 87 -18.43 5.42 -2.61
N SER A 88 -18.67 4.44 -3.47
CA SER A 88 -19.16 4.66 -4.84
C SER A 88 -20.49 5.39 -4.84
N LYS A 89 -21.46 4.94 -4.02
CA LYS A 89 -22.77 5.62 -3.89
C LYS A 89 -22.62 7.08 -3.41
N LEU A 90 -21.76 7.30 -2.41
CA LEU A 90 -21.46 8.63 -1.87
C LEU A 90 -20.81 9.56 -2.92
N CYS A 91 -19.87 9.05 -3.71
CA CYS A 91 -19.21 9.83 -4.76
C CYS A 91 -20.18 10.16 -5.90
N HIS A 92 -21.00 9.17 -6.31
CA HIS A 92 -21.93 9.31 -7.43
C HIS A 92 -23.08 10.26 -7.12
N SER A 93 -23.57 10.33 -5.88
CA SER A 93 -24.59 11.32 -5.48
C SER A 93 -24.12 12.77 -5.64
N GLN A 94 -22.81 12.97 -5.80
CA GLN A 94 -22.16 14.28 -5.93
C GLN A 94 -21.46 14.44 -7.29
N ASN A 95 -21.67 13.50 -8.22
CA ASN A 95 -21.02 13.46 -9.53
C ASN A 95 -19.48 13.48 -9.46
N ILE A 96 -18.90 12.81 -8.46
CA ILE A 96 -17.46 12.67 -8.28
C ILE A 96 -17.04 11.26 -8.76
N PRO A 97 -16.07 11.12 -9.67
CA PRO A 97 -15.59 9.80 -10.10
C PRO A 97 -14.76 9.12 -9.00
N LEU A 98 -14.96 7.80 -8.84
CA LEU A 98 -14.19 6.96 -7.93
C LEU A 98 -13.08 6.20 -8.68
N ILE A 99 -11.83 6.47 -8.32
CA ILE A 99 -10.63 5.79 -8.80
C ILE A 99 -10.19 4.81 -7.71
N VAL A 100 -9.95 3.55 -8.07
CA VAL A 100 -9.44 2.55 -7.14
C VAL A 100 -8.10 2.02 -7.62
N ASP A 101 -7.09 2.14 -6.77
CA ASP A 101 -5.87 1.39 -6.87
C ASP A 101 -6.10 -0.02 -6.30
N GLU A 102 -6.38 -0.94 -7.21
CA GLU A 102 -6.60 -2.36 -6.98
C GLU A 102 -5.35 -3.16 -7.38
N ALA A 103 -4.15 -2.58 -7.19
CA ALA A 103 -2.90 -3.19 -7.64
C ALA A 103 -2.70 -4.62 -7.11
N HIS A 104 -3.21 -4.90 -5.91
CA HIS A 104 -3.13 -6.20 -5.23
C HIS A 104 -4.43 -7.01 -5.32
N GLY A 105 -5.43 -6.61 -6.11
CA GLY A 105 -6.76 -7.26 -6.19
C GLY A 105 -7.11 -7.90 -7.54
N ALA A 106 -6.16 -8.02 -8.48
CA ALA A 106 -6.46 -8.51 -9.84
C ALA A 106 -7.01 -9.94 -9.89
N HIS A 107 -6.78 -10.76 -8.85
CA HIS A 107 -7.28 -12.13 -8.75
C HIS A 107 -8.70 -12.25 -8.20
N PHE A 108 -9.30 -11.16 -7.71
CA PHE A 108 -10.57 -11.18 -6.97
C PHE A 108 -11.76 -11.73 -7.76
N LYS A 109 -11.76 -11.60 -9.09
CA LYS A 109 -12.86 -12.09 -9.93
C LYS A 109 -12.95 -13.62 -10.03
N PHE A 110 -11.88 -14.34 -9.65
CA PHE A 110 -11.67 -15.72 -10.07
C PHE A 110 -11.91 -16.78 -8.99
N HIS A 111 -12.54 -16.40 -7.87
CA HIS A 111 -12.96 -17.35 -6.83
C HIS A 111 -14.01 -16.72 -5.88
N PRO A 112 -15.05 -17.48 -5.46
CA PRO A 112 -16.13 -16.94 -4.61
C PRO A 112 -15.72 -16.55 -3.18
N GLU A 113 -14.65 -17.14 -2.63
CA GLU A 113 -14.09 -16.72 -1.33
C GLU A 113 -13.26 -15.43 -1.42
N MET A 114 -13.00 -14.90 -2.61
CA MET A 114 -12.27 -13.64 -2.76
C MET A 114 -13.20 -12.44 -2.54
N PRO A 115 -12.65 -11.29 -2.14
CA PRO A 115 -13.40 -10.03 -2.14
C PRO A 115 -13.97 -9.69 -3.52
N LYS A 116 -14.98 -8.81 -3.56
CA LYS A 116 -15.49 -8.28 -4.84
C LYS A 116 -14.49 -7.32 -5.47
N THR A 117 -14.39 -7.34 -6.80
CA THR A 117 -13.55 -6.38 -7.53
C THR A 117 -14.04 -4.94 -7.35
N ALA A 118 -13.14 -3.96 -7.50
CA ALA A 118 -13.49 -2.55 -7.42
C ALA A 118 -14.60 -2.15 -8.42
N LEU A 119 -14.55 -2.68 -9.65
CA LEU A 119 -15.59 -2.43 -10.66
C LEU A 119 -16.94 -3.06 -10.29
N ASP A 120 -16.95 -4.29 -9.75
CA ASP A 120 -18.18 -4.92 -9.25
C ASP A 120 -18.80 -4.13 -8.08
N GLN A 121 -17.99 -3.35 -7.36
CA GLN A 121 -18.41 -2.47 -6.27
C GLN A 121 -18.74 -1.03 -6.71
N GLY A 122 -18.66 -0.72 -8.01
CA GLY A 122 -19.10 0.57 -8.56
C GLY A 122 -18.00 1.61 -8.81
N ALA A 123 -16.71 1.24 -8.69
CA ALA A 123 -15.62 2.13 -9.10
C ALA A 123 -15.72 2.50 -10.60
N ASP A 124 -15.23 3.69 -10.93
CA ASP A 124 -15.21 4.20 -12.30
C ASP A 124 -13.90 3.86 -13.02
N ILE A 125 -12.81 3.77 -12.27
CA ILE A 125 -11.51 3.28 -12.73
C ILE A 125 -10.98 2.28 -11.71
N SER A 126 -10.50 1.13 -12.19
CA SER A 126 -9.69 0.19 -11.40
C SER A 126 -8.31 0.04 -12.04
N ILE A 127 -7.26 0.16 -11.22
CA ILE A 127 -5.86 0.04 -11.63
C ILE A 127 -5.31 -1.24 -11.02
N GLN A 128 -4.93 -2.21 -11.84
CA GLN A 128 -4.48 -3.53 -11.39
C GLN A 128 -3.05 -3.81 -11.84
N SER A 129 -2.17 -4.17 -10.91
CA SER A 129 -0.83 -4.64 -11.22
C SER A 129 -0.88 -6.14 -11.47
N THR A 130 -1.15 -6.54 -12.71
CA THR A 130 -1.30 -7.94 -13.11
C THR A 130 -0.12 -8.79 -12.66
N HIS A 131 1.11 -8.28 -12.73
CA HIS A 131 2.32 -9.01 -12.34
C HIS A 131 2.46 -9.27 -10.83
N LYS A 132 1.72 -8.55 -9.97
CA LYS A 132 1.85 -8.70 -8.52
C LYS A 132 1.11 -9.93 -7.99
N VAL A 133 -0.01 -10.28 -8.60
CA VAL A 133 -0.92 -11.32 -8.08
C VAL A 133 -1.37 -12.33 -9.13
N LEU A 134 -1.10 -12.06 -10.41
CA LEU A 134 -1.32 -12.98 -11.53
C LEU A 134 0.01 -13.28 -12.24
N CYS A 135 -0.04 -14.04 -13.33
CA CYS A 135 1.13 -14.65 -13.97
C CYS A 135 1.79 -13.81 -15.07
N SER A 136 1.68 -12.47 -15.03
CA SER A 136 2.29 -11.61 -16.04
C SER A 136 3.68 -11.11 -15.61
N LEU A 137 4.49 -10.63 -16.55
CA LEU A 137 5.85 -10.20 -16.26
C LEU A 137 5.88 -8.87 -15.48
N THR A 138 6.85 -8.68 -14.59
CA THR A 138 7.08 -7.43 -13.85
C THR A 138 7.03 -6.21 -14.78
N GLN A 139 6.49 -5.09 -14.29
CA GLN A 139 6.14 -3.86 -15.03
C GLN A 139 4.82 -3.91 -15.83
N SER A 140 4.17 -5.07 -15.98
CA SER A 140 2.89 -5.15 -16.69
C SER A 140 1.68 -4.91 -15.77
N SER A 141 0.72 -4.13 -16.25
CA SER A 141 -0.49 -3.74 -15.49
C SER A 141 -1.68 -3.54 -16.43
N MET A 142 -2.88 -3.59 -15.88
CA MET A 142 -4.12 -3.27 -16.59
C MET A 142 -4.84 -2.10 -15.92
N LEU A 143 -5.40 -1.22 -16.74
CA LEU A 143 -6.32 -0.17 -16.32
C LEU A 143 -7.69 -0.51 -16.87
N HIS A 144 -8.69 -0.59 -16.00
CA HIS A 144 -10.06 -0.90 -16.34
C HIS A 144 -10.96 0.32 -16.09
N ILE A 145 -11.88 0.58 -17.01
CA ILE A 145 -12.80 1.72 -16.94
C ILE A 145 -14.23 1.20 -16.95
N SER A 146 -15.06 1.75 -16.08
CA SER A 146 -16.48 1.41 -16.03
C SER A 146 -17.21 1.82 -17.32
N GLY A 147 -18.35 1.18 -17.56
CA GLY A 147 -19.28 1.56 -18.63
C GLY A 147 -20.19 2.75 -18.28
N ARG A 148 -20.06 3.34 -17.08
CA ARG A 148 -21.03 4.30 -16.53
C ARG A 148 -20.92 5.72 -17.10
N GLY A 149 -19.80 6.04 -17.78
CA GLY A 149 -19.62 7.33 -18.45
C GLY A 149 -19.18 8.49 -17.56
N MET A 150 -18.76 8.26 -16.30
CA MET A 150 -18.25 9.32 -15.41
C MET A 150 -16.85 9.81 -15.76
N VAL A 151 -16.12 9.07 -16.59
CA VAL A 151 -14.74 9.38 -16.97
C VAL A 151 -14.66 9.57 -18.48
N ASP A 152 -14.11 10.70 -18.90
CA ASP A 152 -13.81 10.99 -20.30
C ASP A 152 -12.73 10.02 -20.83
N ARG A 153 -13.15 9.09 -21.68
CA ARG A 153 -12.30 8.07 -22.29
C ARG A 153 -11.27 8.64 -23.25
N GLU A 154 -11.60 9.71 -23.97
CA GLU A 154 -10.67 10.34 -24.90
C GLU A 154 -9.57 11.07 -24.15
N ARG A 155 -9.92 11.83 -23.11
CA ARG A 155 -8.94 12.48 -22.23
C ARG A 155 -8.06 11.45 -21.55
N LEU A 156 -8.63 10.35 -21.05
CA LEU A 156 -7.86 9.26 -20.46
C LEU A 156 -6.88 8.63 -21.45
N HIS A 157 -7.32 8.35 -22.67
CA HIS A 157 -6.46 7.82 -23.72
C HIS A 157 -5.29 8.77 -24.05
N LYS A 158 -5.56 10.07 -24.19
CA LYS A 158 -4.52 11.10 -24.39
C LYS A 158 -3.50 11.10 -23.24
N CYS A 159 -3.97 11.06 -21.99
CA CYS A 159 -3.10 11.00 -20.82
C CYS A 159 -2.22 9.73 -20.78
N LEU A 160 -2.77 8.57 -21.14
CA LEU A 160 -2.00 7.32 -21.23
C LEU A 160 -0.91 7.44 -22.31
N HIS A 161 -1.24 7.98 -23.48
CA HIS A 161 -0.28 8.15 -24.57
C HIS A 161 0.88 9.10 -24.20
N SER A 162 0.67 10.05 -23.30
CA SER A 162 1.74 10.93 -22.80
C SER A 162 2.69 10.24 -21.81
N LEU A 163 2.26 9.17 -21.13
CA LEU A 163 3.07 8.44 -20.14
C LEU A 163 3.71 7.18 -20.69
N GLN A 164 3.07 6.55 -21.67
CA GLN A 164 3.52 5.31 -22.25
C GLN A 164 4.62 5.56 -23.29
N THR A 165 5.54 4.61 -23.40
CA THR A 165 6.51 4.60 -24.49
C THR A 165 5.80 4.42 -25.83
N THR A 166 6.31 5.08 -26.87
CA THR A 166 5.86 4.86 -28.26
C THR A 166 6.31 3.50 -28.81
N SER A 167 7.22 2.80 -28.11
CA SER A 167 7.74 1.48 -28.47
C SER A 167 7.53 0.49 -27.31
N PRO A 168 6.30 -0.01 -27.10
CA PRO A 168 6.01 -0.91 -25.99
C PRO A 168 6.72 -2.26 -26.15
N SER A 169 7.09 -2.88 -25.02
CA SER A 169 7.63 -4.23 -25.03
C SER A 169 6.54 -5.24 -25.38
N TRP A 170 6.67 -5.87 -26.55
CA TRP A 170 5.77 -6.94 -26.99
C TRP A 170 5.77 -8.15 -26.05
N LEU A 171 6.87 -8.40 -25.34
CA LEU A 171 6.93 -9.45 -24.31
C LEU A 171 6.00 -9.14 -23.13
N LEU A 172 5.97 -7.88 -22.68
CA LEU A 172 5.05 -7.46 -21.61
C LEU A 172 3.60 -7.58 -22.07
N LEU A 173 3.29 -7.13 -23.29
CA LEU A 173 1.94 -7.23 -23.88
C LEU A 173 1.51 -8.69 -24.07
N ALA A 174 2.39 -9.55 -24.58
CA ALA A 174 2.13 -10.97 -24.74
C ALA A 174 1.91 -11.66 -23.38
N SER A 175 2.66 -11.28 -22.34
CA SER A 175 2.47 -11.83 -20.99
C SER A 175 1.11 -11.45 -20.39
N LEU A 176 0.61 -10.23 -20.65
CA LEU A 176 -0.72 -9.79 -20.25
C LEU A 176 -1.81 -10.60 -20.98
N ASP A 177 -1.66 -10.80 -22.29
CA ASP A 177 -2.62 -11.56 -23.07
C ASP A 177 -2.65 -13.04 -22.69
N ALA A 178 -1.47 -13.65 -22.47
CA ALA A 178 -1.33 -15.01 -21.97
C ALA A 178 -1.98 -15.16 -20.57
N THR A 179 -1.78 -14.20 -19.68
CA THR A 179 -2.40 -14.20 -18.35
C THR A 179 -3.92 -14.09 -18.44
N ARG A 180 -4.45 -13.17 -19.27
CA ARG A 180 -5.88 -13.07 -19.57
C ARG A 180 -6.44 -14.40 -20.07
N HIS A 181 -5.74 -15.05 -21.01
CA HIS A 181 -6.13 -16.34 -21.55
C HIS A 181 -6.16 -17.42 -20.46
N GLN A 182 -5.11 -17.53 -19.64
CA GLN A 182 -5.03 -18.48 -18.52
C GLN A 182 -6.23 -18.31 -17.56
N MET A 183 -6.54 -17.06 -17.18
CA MET A 183 -7.65 -16.76 -16.29
C MET A 183 -9.01 -17.13 -16.90
N SER A 184 -9.16 -17.02 -18.23
CA SER A 184 -10.40 -17.36 -18.93
C SER A 184 -10.69 -18.85 -19.05
N GLN A 185 -9.67 -19.72 -18.95
CA GLN A 185 -9.86 -21.16 -19.14
C GLN A 185 -10.53 -21.84 -17.95
N ASN A 186 -10.26 -21.40 -16.73
CA ASN A 186 -10.74 -22.03 -15.49
C ASN A 186 -11.20 -20.98 -14.46
N PRO A 187 -12.13 -20.09 -14.84
CA PRO A 187 -12.35 -18.82 -14.13
C PRO A 187 -12.82 -19.00 -12.68
N ASN A 188 -13.42 -20.13 -12.32
CA ASN A 188 -13.95 -20.38 -10.98
C ASN A 188 -13.19 -21.45 -10.20
N THR A 189 -12.17 -22.08 -10.79
CA THR A 189 -11.48 -23.23 -10.19
C THR A 189 -9.97 -23.04 -10.08
N ILE A 190 -9.40 -22.11 -10.86
CA ILE A 190 -7.95 -21.89 -10.92
C ILE A 190 -7.33 -21.55 -9.56
N PHE A 191 -8.08 -20.87 -8.68
CA PHE A 191 -7.62 -20.51 -7.34
C PHE A 191 -7.99 -21.50 -6.23
N ASN A 192 -8.81 -22.54 -6.49
CA ASN A 192 -9.31 -23.47 -5.44
C ASN A 192 -8.17 -24.09 -4.63
N LYS A 193 -7.11 -24.52 -5.32
CA LYS A 193 -5.94 -25.14 -4.70
C LYS A 193 -5.23 -24.16 -3.76
N VAL A 194 -4.93 -22.95 -4.21
CA VAL A 194 -4.16 -21.99 -3.42
C VAL A 194 -4.98 -21.43 -2.26
N VAL A 195 -6.29 -21.22 -2.43
CA VAL A 195 -7.19 -20.83 -1.33
C VAL A 195 -7.19 -21.90 -0.24
N LYS A 196 -7.32 -23.18 -0.62
CA LYS A 196 -7.21 -24.29 0.32
C LYS A 196 -5.85 -24.29 1.06
N LEU A 197 -4.75 -24.12 0.33
CA LEU A 197 -3.40 -24.06 0.93
C LEU A 197 -3.24 -22.86 1.88
N ALA A 198 -3.79 -21.70 1.54
CA ALA A 198 -3.75 -20.52 2.40
C ALA A 198 -4.55 -20.76 3.70
N ASN A 199 -5.73 -21.36 3.62
CA ASN A 199 -6.54 -21.73 4.79
C ASN A 199 -5.85 -22.78 5.67
N GLU A 200 -5.21 -23.79 5.06
CA GLU A 200 -4.37 -24.77 5.75
C GLU A 200 -3.18 -24.07 6.46
N ALA A 201 -2.48 -23.17 5.78
CA ALA A 201 -1.35 -22.43 6.33
C ALA A 201 -1.78 -21.59 7.55
N LYS A 202 -2.88 -20.81 7.44
CA LYS A 202 -3.42 -20.02 8.56
C LYS A 202 -3.74 -20.91 9.78
N THR A 203 -4.34 -22.07 9.54
CA THR A 203 -4.69 -23.04 10.60
C THR A 203 -3.46 -23.62 11.29
N LEU A 204 -2.40 -23.92 10.54
CA LEU A 204 -1.14 -24.43 11.10
C LEU A 204 -0.39 -23.34 11.87
N ILE A 205 -0.27 -22.15 11.30
CA ILE A 205 0.48 -21.02 11.87
C ILE A 205 -0.14 -20.57 13.20
N ARG A 206 -1.47 -20.52 13.31
CA ARG A 206 -2.17 -20.16 14.55
C ARG A 206 -1.89 -21.11 15.73
N LYS A 207 -1.32 -22.29 15.49
CA LYS A 207 -0.93 -23.25 16.54
C LYS A 207 0.48 -23.00 17.06
N ILE A 208 1.26 -22.13 16.43
CA ILE A 208 2.64 -21.83 16.84
C ILE A 208 2.58 -20.85 18.03
N PRO A 209 3.18 -21.18 19.18
CA PRO A 209 3.25 -20.28 20.33
C PRO A 209 3.90 -18.93 19.96
N GLY A 210 3.37 -17.83 20.50
CA GLY A 210 3.92 -16.49 20.24
C GLY A 210 3.65 -15.93 18.83
N VAL A 211 2.99 -16.68 17.94
CA VAL A 211 2.62 -16.22 16.60
C VAL A 211 1.15 -15.88 16.54
N SER A 212 0.80 -14.78 15.88
CA SER A 212 -0.60 -14.41 15.60
C SER A 212 -0.77 -14.14 14.10
N VAL A 213 -1.94 -14.45 13.55
CA VAL A 213 -2.29 -14.20 12.15
C VAL A 213 -3.32 -13.08 12.10
N LEU A 214 -3.06 -12.05 11.29
CA LEU A 214 -3.90 -10.86 11.18
C LEU A 214 -5.33 -11.24 10.81
N ASP A 215 -6.30 -10.58 11.44
CA ASP A 215 -7.72 -10.75 11.22
C ASP A 215 -8.42 -9.38 11.16
N LEU A 216 -9.62 -9.32 10.57
CA LEU A 216 -10.40 -8.08 10.51
C LEU A 216 -10.84 -7.60 11.90
N THR A 217 -10.94 -8.51 12.87
CA THR A 217 -11.27 -8.20 14.27
C THR A 217 -10.16 -7.43 15.00
N ASP A 218 -8.95 -7.35 14.43
CA ASP A 218 -7.86 -6.53 14.96
C ASP A 218 -8.09 -5.02 14.71
N PHE A 219 -9.08 -4.64 13.92
CA PHE A 219 -9.36 -3.25 13.58
C PHE A 219 -10.62 -2.76 14.29
N ALA A 220 -10.61 -1.50 14.78
CA ALA A 220 -11.79 -0.96 15.45
C ALA A 220 -12.90 -0.58 14.46
N ASP A 221 -12.53 -0.28 13.21
CA ASP A 221 -13.49 -0.03 12.13
C ASP A 221 -13.88 -1.34 11.44
N HIS A 222 -15.11 -1.39 10.95
CA HIS A 222 -15.60 -2.55 10.22
C HIS A 222 -15.18 -2.51 8.75
N PHE A 223 -14.30 -3.44 8.36
CA PHE A 223 -13.95 -3.69 6.97
C PHE A 223 -14.71 -4.90 6.40
N PRO A 224 -15.20 -4.85 5.15
CA PRO A 224 -16.09 -5.88 4.60
C PRO A 224 -15.39 -7.20 4.26
N ALA A 225 -14.09 -7.18 3.96
CA ALA A 225 -13.36 -8.36 3.50
C ALA A 225 -11.85 -8.20 3.65
N MET A 226 -11.15 -9.32 3.61
CA MET A 226 -9.69 -9.40 3.51
C MET A 226 -9.30 -10.44 2.46
N ASP A 227 -8.26 -10.15 1.66
CA ASP A 227 -7.71 -11.10 0.69
C ASP A 227 -7.21 -12.37 1.40
N PRO A 228 -7.81 -13.55 1.13
CA PRO A 228 -7.41 -14.77 1.80
C PRO A 228 -5.98 -15.19 1.46
N LEU A 229 -5.40 -14.72 0.35
CA LEU A 229 -4.05 -15.06 -0.11
C LEU A 229 -2.95 -14.15 0.45
N ARG A 230 -3.32 -13.14 1.24
CA ARG A 230 -2.38 -12.34 2.03
C ARG A 230 -2.39 -12.86 3.46
N ILE A 231 -1.26 -13.42 3.89
CA ILE A 231 -1.11 -13.92 5.26
C ILE A 231 -0.12 -13.03 5.98
N THR A 232 -0.62 -12.18 6.86
CA THR A 232 0.20 -11.32 7.72
C THR A 232 0.31 -11.93 9.11
N ILE A 233 1.51 -11.92 9.67
CA ILE A 233 1.88 -12.63 10.89
C ILE A 233 2.58 -11.66 11.82
N CYS A 234 2.15 -11.61 13.09
CA CYS A 234 2.82 -10.86 14.15
C CYS A 234 3.81 -11.77 14.87
N VAL A 235 5.04 -11.29 15.01
CA VAL A 235 6.18 -12.00 15.64
C VAL A 235 6.63 -11.37 16.96
N GLN A 236 5.96 -10.31 17.39
CA GLN A 236 6.35 -9.54 18.58
C GLN A 236 6.36 -10.39 19.85
N LYS A 237 5.44 -11.34 20.02
CA LYS A 237 5.38 -12.22 21.21
C LYS A 237 6.47 -13.29 21.22
N ILE A 238 7.17 -13.51 20.09
CA ILE A 238 8.41 -14.31 20.05
C ILE A 238 9.61 -13.47 20.56
N GLY A 239 9.47 -12.14 20.61
CA GLY A 239 10.55 -11.21 20.96
C GLY A 239 11.35 -10.72 19.75
N LEU A 240 10.79 -10.83 18.55
CA LEU A 240 11.41 -10.40 17.29
C LEU A 240 10.68 -9.20 16.69
N SER A 241 11.43 -8.33 16.02
CA SER A 241 10.86 -7.42 15.03
C SER A 241 10.56 -8.14 13.72
N GLY A 242 9.69 -7.60 12.88
CA GLY A 242 9.47 -8.13 11.53
C GLY A 242 10.73 -8.06 10.66
N TYR A 243 11.58 -7.05 10.85
CA TYR A 243 12.89 -6.93 10.19
C TYR A 243 13.84 -8.08 10.57
N GLN A 244 13.94 -8.40 11.86
CA GLN A 244 14.78 -9.51 12.36
C GLN A 244 14.24 -10.86 11.91
N ALA A 245 12.92 -11.05 11.98
CA ALA A 245 12.28 -12.26 11.50
C ALA A 245 12.52 -12.45 10.00
N ASN A 246 12.46 -11.38 9.20
CA ASN A 246 12.81 -11.40 7.78
C ASN A 246 14.25 -11.83 7.55
N GLU A 247 15.21 -11.24 8.28
CA GLU A 247 16.63 -11.56 8.13
C GLU A 247 16.90 -13.06 8.35
N ILE A 248 16.32 -13.65 9.40
CA ILE A 248 16.47 -15.07 9.70
C ILE A 248 15.75 -15.95 8.66
N LEU A 249 14.51 -15.60 8.31
CA LEU A 249 13.72 -16.38 7.36
C LEU A 249 14.36 -16.41 5.98
N ASP A 250 14.85 -15.28 5.48
CA ASP A 250 15.47 -15.17 4.18
C ASP A 250 16.87 -15.80 4.17
N ASN A 251 17.79 -15.27 4.97
CA ASN A 251 19.20 -15.63 4.90
C ASN A 251 19.49 -17.06 5.35
N ASP A 252 18.77 -17.55 6.36
CA ASP A 252 19.06 -18.85 6.98
C ASP A 252 18.09 -19.95 6.57
N LEU A 253 16.83 -19.58 6.33
CA LEU A 253 15.75 -20.54 6.10
C LEU A 253 15.24 -20.51 4.66
N GLY A 254 15.74 -19.61 3.80
CA GLY A 254 15.34 -19.50 2.39
C GLY A 254 13.83 -19.33 2.22
N ILE A 255 13.20 -18.57 3.11
CA ILE A 255 11.79 -18.19 3.08
C ILE A 255 11.77 -16.68 2.94
N VAL A 256 11.32 -16.18 1.80
CA VAL A 256 11.28 -14.72 1.52
C VAL A 256 9.89 -14.18 1.85
N PRO A 257 9.73 -13.36 2.90
CA PRO A 257 8.52 -12.58 3.10
C PRO A 257 8.32 -11.58 1.97
N GLU A 258 7.07 -11.31 1.62
CA GLU A 258 6.70 -10.29 0.65
C GLU A 258 6.88 -8.87 1.24
N LEU A 259 6.51 -8.72 2.51
CA LEU A 259 6.48 -7.46 3.24
C LEU A 259 6.88 -7.70 4.68
N PHE A 260 7.52 -6.73 5.31
CA PHE A 260 7.81 -6.75 6.73
C PHE A 260 7.77 -5.33 7.28
N SER A 261 7.38 -5.21 8.54
CA SER A 261 7.33 -3.96 9.29
C SER A 261 7.95 -4.20 10.66
N THR A 262 7.73 -3.29 11.61
CA THR A 262 8.34 -3.40 12.93
C THR A 262 7.80 -4.61 13.70
N ASN A 263 6.51 -4.93 13.56
CA ASN A 263 5.87 -5.98 14.36
C ASN A 263 5.42 -7.19 13.53
N SER A 264 5.31 -7.04 12.20
CA SER A 264 4.70 -8.06 11.35
C SER A 264 5.49 -8.38 10.09
N ILE A 265 5.24 -9.57 9.57
CA ILE A 265 5.73 -10.07 8.28
C ILE A 265 4.55 -10.59 7.48
N ALA A 266 4.51 -10.34 6.18
CA ALA A 266 3.43 -10.78 5.30
C ALA A 266 3.95 -11.68 4.18
N PHE A 267 3.12 -12.66 3.83
CA PHE A 267 3.37 -13.63 2.77
C PHE A 267 2.27 -13.55 1.73
N ALA A 268 2.67 -13.59 0.47
CA ALA A 268 1.77 -13.64 -0.68
C ALA A 268 1.66 -15.08 -1.18
N PHE A 269 0.43 -15.58 -1.27
CA PHE A 269 0.14 -16.87 -1.88
C PHE A 269 -0.30 -16.63 -3.33
N SER A 270 0.18 -17.47 -4.25
CA SER A 270 -0.09 -17.34 -5.68
C SER A 270 -0.38 -18.71 -6.31
N LEU A 271 -0.70 -18.73 -7.60
CA LEU A 271 -0.93 -19.97 -8.35
C LEU A 271 0.29 -20.92 -8.34
N GLY A 272 1.49 -20.38 -8.09
CA GLY A 272 2.72 -21.15 -7.94
C GLY A 272 2.93 -21.75 -6.54
N THR A 273 2.10 -21.40 -5.55
CA THR A 273 2.25 -21.91 -4.19
C THR A 273 1.93 -23.41 -4.11
N THR A 274 2.84 -24.18 -3.51
CA THR A 274 2.70 -25.62 -3.32
C THR A 274 2.56 -26.00 -1.85
N LYS A 275 2.26 -27.27 -1.58
CA LYS A 275 2.19 -27.80 -0.21
C LYS A 275 3.55 -27.78 0.46
N GLU A 276 4.63 -28.02 -0.29
CA GLU A 276 6.00 -27.93 0.23
C GLU A 276 6.31 -26.52 0.73
N HIS A 277 5.89 -25.47 0.00
CA HIS A 277 6.07 -24.07 0.44
C HIS A 277 5.36 -23.81 1.77
N VAL A 278 4.12 -24.29 1.93
CA VAL A 278 3.36 -24.15 3.19
C VAL A 278 4.06 -24.86 4.35
N GLN A 279 4.59 -26.07 4.12
CA GLN A 279 5.32 -26.81 5.16
C GLN A 279 6.64 -26.14 5.52
N ARG A 280 7.36 -25.58 4.53
CA ARG A 280 8.59 -24.83 4.76
C ARG A 280 8.32 -23.58 5.60
N LEU A 281 7.29 -22.80 5.23
CA LEU A 281 6.86 -21.62 5.99
C LEU A 281 6.50 -21.98 7.44
N PHE A 282 5.67 -23.00 7.63
CA PHE A 282 5.29 -23.47 8.96
C PHE A 282 6.50 -23.89 9.79
N SER A 283 7.42 -24.66 9.21
CA SER A 283 8.63 -25.15 9.89
C SER A 283 9.56 -24.00 10.28
N GLY A 284 9.75 -23.02 9.38
CA GLY A 284 10.58 -21.85 9.65
C GLY A 284 10.02 -20.97 10.77
N LEU A 285 8.71 -20.68 10.73
CA LEU A 285 8.04 -19.93 11.80
C LEU A 285 8.07 -20.67 13.14
N LYS A 286 7.94 -21.99 13.11
CA LYS A 286 8.04 -22.83 14.31
C LYS A 286 9.46 -22.79 14.89
N GLN A 287 10.48 -22.81 14.04
CA GLN A 287 11.87 -22.67 14.48
C GLN A 287 12.13 -21.32 15.15
N LEU A 288 11.56 -20.21 14.63
CA LEU A 288 11.63 -18.91 15.29
C LEU A 288 11.00 -18.92 16.70
N SER A 289 9.88 -19.62 16.87
CA SER A 289 9.19 -19.75 18.15
C SER A 289 9.93 -20.65 19.15
N ASP A 290 10.43 -21.79 18.70
CA ASP A 290 10.93 -22.85 19.60
C ASP A 290 12.40 -22.64 20.00
N ASP A 291 13.22 -22.04 19.14
CA ASP A 291 14.67 -21.91 19.35
C ASP A 291 15.07 -20.47 19.74
N LEU A 292 14.68 -20.09 20.95
CA LEU A 292 15.05 -18.79 21.53
C LEU A 292 16.58 -18.62 21.67
N ALA A 293 17.36 -19.69 21.69
CA ALA A 293 18.82 -19.62 21.75
C ALA A 293 19.39 -19.22 20.38
N PHE A 294 18.93 -19.85 19.30
CA PHE A 294 19.23 -19.46 17.92
C PHE A 294 18.82 -18.01 17.62
N VAL A 295 17.67 -17.58 18.14
CA VAL A 295 17.22 -16.19 18.04
C VAL A 295 18.14 -15.23 18.82
N LYS A 296 18.47 -15.55 20.08
CA LYS A 296 19.32 -14.69 20.92
C LYS A 296 20.75 -14.56 20.43
N GLU A 297 21.30 -15.59 19.77
CA GLU A 297 22.63 -15.52 19.15
C GLU A 297 22.67 -14.53 17.98
N LYS A 298 21.54 -14.35 17.29
CA LYS A 298 21.43 -13.52 16.08
C LYS A 298 20.87 -12.12 16.33
N VAL A 299 20.24 -11.88 17.48
CA VAL A 299 19.60 -10.61 17.80
C VAL A 299 20.40 -9.84 18.84
N VAL A 300 21.07 -8.76 18.41
CA VAL A 300 21.95 -7.92 19.24
C VAL A 300 21.18 -6.86 20.06
N LEU A 301 19.97 -6.50 19.66
CA LEU A 301 19.18 -5.41 20.25
C LEU A 301 17.83 -5.90 20.73
N GLY A 302 17.46 -5.53 21.96
CA GLY A 302 16.11 -5.72 22.48
C GLY A 302 15.10 -4.92 21.65
N HIS A 303 13.94 -5.52 21.38
CA HIS A 303 12.85 -4.87 20.65
C HIS A 303 12.00 -4.04 21.61
N GLU A 304 11.95 -2.73 21.39
CA GLU A 304 10.96 -1.85 21.99
C GLU A 304 9.86 -1.59 20.97
N LYS A 305 8.61 -1.56 21.42
CA LYS A 305 7.48 -1.21 20.56
C LYS A 305 7.65 0.24 20.06
N LEU A 306 7.39 0.47 18.77
CA LEU A 306 7.28 1.83 18.21
C LEU A 306 6.39 2.68 19.12
N SER A 307 6.93 3.82 19.54
CA SER A 307 6.18 4.78 20.38
C SER A 307 5.38 5.78 19.54
N VAL A 308 5.62 5.80 18.23
CA VAL A 308 5.13 6.83 17.31
C VAL A 308 4.44 6.20 16.09
N THR A 309 3.31 6.77 15.67
CA THR A 309 2.58 6.34 14.47
C THR A 309 3.09 7.05 13.21
N PRO A 310 3.08 6.39 12.04
CA PRO A 310 3.61 6.94 10.78
C PRO A 310 2.84 8.15 10.24
N TYR A 311 1.55 8.27 10.57
CA TYR A 311 0.68 9.27 9.97
C TYR A 311 0.26 10.30 11.02
N ASP A 312 0.63 11.54 10.75
CA ASP A 312 0.00 12.75 11.28
C ASP A 312 -0.99 13.30 10.26
N ASP A 313 -1.84 14.24 10.70
CA ASP A 313 -2.55 15.11 9.76
C ASP A 313 -1.54 16.03 9.05
N PRO A 314 -1.31 15.83 7.74
CA PRO A 314 -0.26 16.56 7.04
C PRO A 314 -0.67 18.01 6.82
N VAL A 315 0.22 18.94 7.15
CA VAL A 315 0.04 20.37 6.85
C VAL A 315 0.73 20.68 5.53
N MET A 316 -0.06 20.91 4.48
CA MET A 316 0.47 21.32 3.17
C MET A 316 0.75 22.83 3.18
N SER A 317 2.01 23.22 2.99
CA SER A 317 2.40 24.62 2.74
C SER A 317 2.45 24.94 1.24
N LEU A 318 2.84 23.96 0.41
CA LEU A 318 2.84 24.05 -1.05
C LEU A 318 2.13 22.83 -1.64
N SER A 319 1.64 22.93 -2.88
CA SER A 319 1.20 21.72 -3.58
C SER A 319 2.41 20.81 -3.86
N PRO A 320 2.22 19.48 -3.99
CA PRO A 320 3.33 18.58 -4.35
C PRO A 320 4.02 18.98 -5.65
N ARG A 321 3.26 19.54 -6.61
CA ARG A 321 3.80 20.07 -7.86
C ARG A 321 4.69 21.29 -7.62
N ASP A 322 4.21 22.27 -6.87
CA ASP A 322 4.96 23.51 -6.64
C ASP A 322 6.25 23.22 -5.86
N ALA A 323 6.18 22.38 -4.83
CA ALA A 323 7.35 21.95 -4.08
C ALA A 323 8.36 21.18 -4.94
N PHE A 324 7.88 20.34 -5.86
CA PHE A 324 8.74 19.63 -6.81
C PHE A 324 9.53 20.59 -7.72
N PHE A 325 8.91 21.67 -8.20
CA PHE A 325 9.57 22.67 -9.07
C PHE A 325 10.25 23.81 -8.31
N ALA A 326 10.03 23.93 -6.99
CA ALA A 326 10.67 24.94 -6.17
C ALA A 326 12.19 24.76 -6.11
N SER A 327 12.90 25.87 -5.90
CA SER A 327 14.31 25.85 -5.54
C SER A 327 14.48 25.17 -4.18
N LYS A 328 15.48 24.29 -4.07
CA LYS A 328 15.72 23.49 -2.86
C LYS A 328 17.05 23.84 -2.22
N MET A 329 17.16 23.59 -0.92
CA MET A 329 18.41 23.61 -0.17
C MET A 329 18.49 22.40 0.75
N SER A 330 19.70 21.90 0.97
CA SER A 330 19.94 20.81 1.91
C SER A 330 20.05 21.39 3.32
N VAL A 331 19.35 20.77 4.28
CA VAL A 331 19.36 21.13 5.70
C VAL A 331 19.65 19.87 6.52
N ASP A 332 20.36 20.01 7.64
CA ASP A 332 20.59 18.90 8.57
C ASP A 332 19.24 18.31 9.01
N PHE A 333 19.13 16.99 9.00
CA PHE A 333 17.89 16.31 9.37
C PHE A 333 17.48 16.57 10.82
N LYS A 334 18.38 17.04 11.68
CA LYS A 334 18.08 17.47 13.06
C LYS A 334 17.44 18.85 13.12
N GLU A 335 17.61 19.67 12.09
CA GLU A 335 17.19 21.07 12.05
C GLU A 335 16.03 21.30 11.06
N CYS A 336 15.49 20.24 10.45
CA CYS A 336 14.51 20.35 9.37
C CYS A 336 13.06 20.56 9.84
N VAL A 337 12.77 20.39 11.14
CA VAL A 337 11.41 20.56 11.68
C VAL A 337 10.90 21.98 11.44
N GLY A 338 9.69 22.09 10.90
CA GLY A 338 9.06 23.36 10.54
C GLY A 338 9.42 23.87 9.14
N GLU A 339 10.38 23.26 8.44
CA GLU A 339 10.68 23.58 7.05
C GLU A 339 9.70 22.88 6.08
N VAL A 340 9.60 23.39 4.85
CA VAL A 340 8.75 22.80 3.81
C VAL A 340 9.52 21.72 3.08
N CYS A 341 9.06 20.46 3.18
CA CYS A 341 9.70 19.30 2.58
C CYS A 341 9.84 19.46 1.06
N GLY A 342 11.03 19.25 0.53
CA GLY A 342 11.34 19.38 -0.89
C GLY A 342 11.46 18.05 -1.65
N GLU A 343 11.37 16.92 -0.95
CA GLU A 343 11.55 15.58 -1.51
C GLU A 343 10.59 14.56 -0.89
N ILE A 344 10.50 13.37 -1.50
CA ILE A 344 9.69 12.28 -0.94
C ILE A 344 10.57 11.50 0.03
N VAL A 345 10.09 11.27 1.25
CA VAL A 345 10.78 10.41 2.24
C VAL A 345 9.89 9.25 2.61
N CYS A 346 10.37 8.04 2.29
CA CYS A 346 9.53 6.87 2.19
C CYS A 346 10.21 5.64 2.81
N PRO A 347 9.80 5.18 3.99
CA PRO A 347 10.23 3.91 4.53
C PRO A 347 9.90 2.74 3.61
N TYR A 348 10.84 1.81 3.48
CA TYR A 348 10.68 0.61 2.68
C TYR A 348 11.19 -0.64 3.40
N PRO A 349 10.42 -1.75 3.35
CA PRO A 349 9.03 -1.85 2.89
C PRO A 349 8.03 -1.11 3.82
N PRO A 350 6.80 -0.73 3.38
CA PRO A 350 6.13 -1.00 2.09
C PRO A 350 6.37 0.04 0.98
N GLY A 351 7.02 1.17 1.24
CA GLY A 351 7.11 2.26 0.26
C GLY A 351 5.91 3.22 0.29
N ILE A 352 5.39 3.49 1.49
CA ILE A 352 4.41 4.55 1.74
C ILE A 352 5.14 5.81 2.24
N PRO A 353 4.97 6.98 1.60
CA PRO A 353 5.62 8.21 2.04
C PRO A 353 5.22 8.63 3.46
N VAL A 354 6.20 8.92 4.30
CA VAL A 354 6.01 9.63 5.58
C VAL A 354 5.99 11.13 5.31
N LEU A 355 6.88 11.61 4.43
CA LEU A 355 6.93 13.00 3.98
C LEU A 355 6.73 13.06 2.46
N VAL A 356 5.91 14.02 2.05
CA VAL A 356 5.63 14.37 0.64
C VAL A 356 6.08 15.81 0.40
N PRO A 357 6.63 16.13 -0.79
CA PRO A 357 6.98 17.51 -1.13
C PRO A 357 5.83 18.49 -0.89
N GLY A 358 6.13 19.60 -0.25
CA GLY A 358 5.20 20.68 0.07
C GLY A 358 4.60 20.59 1.47
N GLU A 359 4.82 19.48 2.19
CA GLU A 359 4.42 19.34 3.59
C GLU A 359 5.36 20.09 4.53
N VAL A 360 4.83 20.64 5.61
CA VAL A 360 5.64 21.11 6.74
C VAL A 360 6.15 19.90 7.51
N ILE A 361 7.46 19.79 7.68
CA ILE A 361 8.09 18.67 8.39
C ILE A 361 7.77 18.76 9.88
N THR A 362 7.15 17.72 10.45
CA THR A 362 6.80 17.63 11.87
C THR A 362 7.86 16.87 12.67
N GLU A 363 7.95 17.15 13.97
CA GLU A 363 8.82 16.41 14.90
C GLU A 363 8.48 14.92 14.92
N LYS A 364 7.19 14.60 14.95
CA LYS A 364 6.69 13.23 14.93
C LYS A 364 7.06 12.46 13.66
N ALA A 365 7.04 13.09 12.49
CA ALA A 365 7.52 12.46 11.25
C ALA A 365 9.03 12.16 11.32
N VAL A 366 9.82 13.09 11.85
CA VAL A 366 11.27 12.94 12.03
C VAL A 366 11.59 11.81 13.02
N ASP A 367 10.89 11.75 14.15
CA ASP A 367 11.09 10.72 15.17
C ASP A 367 10.70 9.33 14.67
N TYR A 368 9.58 9.21 13.94
CA TYR A 368 9.19 7.97 13.30
C TYR A 368 10.26 7.47 12.31
N LEU A 369 10.79 8.35 11.46
CA LEU A 369 11.85 8.00 10.49
C LEU A 369 13.14 7.54 11.19
N ARG A 370 13.52 8.19 12.29
CA ARG A 370 14.67 7.76 13.11
C ARG A 370 14.44 6.39 13.72
N GLU A 371 13.23 6.14 14.23
CA GLU A 371 12.88 4.88 14.85
C GLU A 371 12.88 3.73 13.83
N ILE A 372 12.37 3.95 12.62
CA ILE A 372 12.46 2.97 11.53
C ILE A 372 13.92 2.62 11.20
N LYS A 373 14.79 3.63 11.11
CA LYS A 373 16.23 3.39 10.86
C LYS A 373 16.89 2.61 12.01
N ARG A 374 16.54 2.92 13.26
CA ARG A 374 17.01 2.19 14.46
C ARG A 374 16.65 0.71 14.42
N HIS A 375 15.48 0.37 13.85
CA HIS A 375 14.99 -1.00 13.72
C HIS A 375 15.49 -1.73 12.46
N GLY A 376 16.40 -1.11 11.69
CA GLY A 376 16.98 -1.72 10.49
C GLY A 376 16.17 -1.50 9.21
N GLY A 377 15.13 -0.66 9.25
CA GLY A 377 14.37 -0.30 8.06
C GLY A 377 15.15 0.60 7.10
N PHE A 378 14.84 0.47 5.81
CA PHE A 378 15.45 1.28 4.76
C PHE A 378 14.57 2.50 4.43
N ILE A 379 15.19 3.60 4.03
CA ILE A 379 14.48 4.83 3.68
C ILE A 379 14.83 5.20 2.25
N MET A 380 13.80 5.17 1.39
CA MET A 380 13.87 5.49 -0.02
C MET A 380 13.38 6.91 -0.30
N GLY A 381 13.91 7.51 -1.35
CA GLY A 381 13.48 8.82 -1.83
C GLY A 381 14.43 9.98 -1.50
N PRO A 382 14.91 10.17 -0.25
CA PRO A 382 15.74 11.32 0.04
C PRO A 382 17.09 11.21 -0.67
N ALA A 383 17.63 12.36 -1.07
CA ALA A 383 18.94 12.44 -1.71
C ALA A 383 20.08 11.88 -0.83
N HIS A 384 19.88 11.89 0.49
CA HIS A 384 20.77 11.29 1.47
C HIS A 384 20.06 10.13 2.18
N PRO A 385 20.29 8.87 1.75
CA PRO A 385 19.59 7.69 2.29
C PRO A 385 19.84 7.45 3.78
N LEU A 386 20.93 7.99 4.32
CA LEU A 386 21.25 7.93 5.75
C LEU A 386 20.46 8.96 6.57
N LEU A 387 19.64 9.83 5.96
CA LEU A 387 18.95 10.93 6.65
C LEU A 387 19.90 11.79 7.50
N ASP A 388 21.12 12.04 7.02
CA ASP A 388 22.01 13.04 7.63
C ASP A 388 21.54 14.46 7.28
N SER A 389 20.96 14.62 6.09
CA SER A 389 20.33 15.86 5.62
C SER A 389 19.13 15.56 4.73
N ILE A 390 18.26 16.56 4.55
CA ILE A 390 17.06 16.50 3.73
C ILE A 390 16.93 17.75 2.86
N PHE A 391 16.39 17.62 1.65
CA PHE A 391 16.04 18.77 0.83
C PHE A 391 14.74 19.43 1.29
N VAL A 392 14.81 20.74 1.52
CA VAL A 392 13.66 21.59 1.82
C VAL A 392 13.48 22.67 0.75
N CYS A 393 12.26 23.14 0.55
CA CYS A 393 11.97 24.27 -0.35
C CYS A 393 12.51 25.57 0.25
N LYS A 394 13.18 26.39 -0.57
CA LYS A 394 13.60 27.74 -0.15
C LYS A 394 12.36 28.60 0.09
N LYS A 395 12.36 29.35 1.19
CA LYS A 395 11.33 30.33 1.56
C LYS A 395 11.28 31.50 0.59
#